data_AF-A0A935XXA7-F1
#
_entry.id   AF-A0A935XXA7-F1
#
_cell.length_a   1.000
_cell.length_b   1.000
_cell.length_c   1.000
_cell.angle_alpha   90.00
_cell.angle_beta   90.00
_cell.angle_gamma   90.00
#
_symmetry.space_group_name_H-M   'P 1'
#
loop_
_entity.id
_entity.type
_entity.pdbx_description
1 polymer ?
#
loop_
_entity_poly.entity_id
_entity_poly.type
_entity_poly.pdbx_seq_one_letter_code
_entity_poly.pdbx_strand_id
1 'polypeptide(L)'
;MQCIRCGFDLVDLAADCPQCGLSSASSPQSPAPEPTTELAPHFVAKHWRGLYPLATSYWGFGLMVTLGVMALVKAIDVIVQNSEVSPRASGALVVSVYLFALPATVWQFVGIWRSATRYSQLKPDAVWGVLAKLMVVIGVLRGGADLVQNGVPMMTEGVRLISGVENIPPHQIRVMRDGTEIELAGGIRHGTAAAFGQALASAPGVKVVHLNSQGGRMGEAFRIHRLVKARGLTTFTAVDCASACTVIFLAGKQRLLSEKGRLGFHSASVGESGHVIDALNNEFRSAMLDHGAPREFVDRALSTRPDAMWYPSAAELQQARIVDAIVDPRQFALSGIAHWSDPGRIEAELKKNPAFAAMAEHDPKNYDRLREIMVTGVQKGRSMQEIHRDTQAVFHTLLPQYMRTAPDAELVRYWRSQFAGMRHLMGANPQDCVDFLWPEWAKTPVNLFKILPPALIREDFEALAGLVKGAAQNPRRGQPSSQSQQDMHAVFRNLGAAHPRASEVLEKPVRFRDDPSLLCRVVVGLYAEVLSLPAPRAAAVLRRMQPA
;
A
#
# COMPACT_ATOMS: atom_id res chain seq x y z
N MET A 1 -71.52 -75.91 -7.49
CA MET A 1 -70.44 -74.91 -7.66
C MET A 1 -69.43 -75.51 -8.61
N GLN A 2 -69.00 -74.83 -9.67
CA GLN A 2 -68.13 -75.45 -10.68
C GLN A 2 -66.65 -75.35 -10.30
N CYS A 3 -65.90 -76.44 -10.48
CA CYS A 3 -64.46 -76.46 -10.31
C CYS A 3 -63.80 -75.54 -11.34
N ILE A 4 -63.00 -74.57 -10.89
CA ILE A 4 -62.38 -73.58 -11.78
C ILE A 4 -61.42 -74.17 -12.82
N ARG A 5 -60.90 -75.38 -12.58
CA ARG A 5 -59.91 -76.00 -13.45
C ARG A 5 -60.53 -76.84 -14.56
N CYS A 6 -61.69 -77.46 -14.31
CA CYS A 6 -62.30 -78.40 -15.25
C CYS A 6 -63.82 -78.24 -15.46
N GLY A 7 -64.47 -77.30 -14.77
CA GLY A 7 -65.90 -77.01 -14.90
C GLY A 7 -66.83 -78.01 -14.21
N PHE A 8 -66.30 -79.01 -13.49
CA PHE A 8 -67.12 -80.03 -12.82
C PHE A 8 -67.95 -79.47 -11.65
N ASP A 9 -69.24 -79.81 -11.58
CA ASP A 9 -70.13 -79.33 -10.51
C ASP A 9 -69.92 -80.07 -9.18
N LEU A 10 -69.39 -79.35 -8.19
CA LEU A 10 -69.16 -79.78 -6.82
C LEU A 10 -70.40 -79.53 -5.94
N VAL A 11 -70.67 -80.51 -5.07
CA VAL A 11 -71.80 -80.53 -4.14
C VAL A 11 -71.45 -79.96 -2.76
N ASP A 12 -70.16 -79.92 -2.40
CA ASP A 12 -69.68 -79.37 -1.12
C ASP A 12 -68.29 -78.71 -1.24
N LEU A 13 -67.97 -77.76 -0.35
CA LEU A 13 -66.82 -76.83 -0.49
C LEU A 13 -65.47 -77.41 -0.01
N ALA A 14 -65.50 -78.49 0.76
CA ALA A 14 -64.34 -79.00 1.52
C ALA A 14 -63.76 -80.34 1.01
N ALA A 15 -64.10 -80.77 -0.20
CA ALA A 15 -63.59 -82.01 -0.79
C ALA A 15 -62.80 -81.75 -2.08
N ASP A 16 -61.71 -82.50 -2.24
CA ASP A 16 -60.86 -82.46 -3.43
C ASP A 16 -61.67 -82.84 -4.68
N CYS A 17 -61.43 -82.15 -5.81
CA CYS A 17 -62.16 -82.43 -7.04
C CYS A 17 -61.79 -83.84 -7.56
N PRO A 18 -62.73 -84.80 -7.61
CA PRO A 18 -62.44 -86.19 -7.94
C PRO A 18 -62.01 -86.40 -9.40
N GLN A 19 -62.32 -85.45 -10.29
CA GLN A 19 -62.01 -85.57 -11.72
C GLN A 19 -60.65 -85.00 -12.12
N CYS A 20 -60.14 -83.98 -11.40
CA CYS A 20 -58.84 -83.37 -11.72
C CYS A 20 -57.87 -83.31 -10.53
N GLY A 21 -58.26 -83.83 -9.36
CA GLY A 21 -57.43 -83.91 -8.16
C GLY A 21 -57.15 -82.56 -7.49
N LEU A 22 -57.92 -81.51 -7.80
CA LEU A 22 -57.72 -80.18 -7.23
C LEU A 22 -58.15 -80.18 -5.75
N SER A 23 -57.20 -80.12 -4.82
CA SER A 23 -57.48 -80.15 -3.38
C SER A 23 -57.92 -78.80 -2.82
N SER A 24 -58.85 -78.82 -1.85
CA SER A 24 -59.41 -77.60 -1.22
C SER A 24 -58.52 -77.00 -0.12
N ALA A 25 -57.34 -77.56 0.14
CA ALA A 25 -56.44 -77.11 1.19
C ALA A 25 -55.06 -76.69 0.67
N SER A 26 -54.93 -75.43 0.25
CA SER A 26 -53.74 -74.64 0.55
C SER A 26 -54.12 -73.16 0.59
N SER A 27 -54.18 -72.61 1.82
CA SER A 27 -53.97 -71.17 1.96
C SER A 27 -52.64 -70.84 1.28
N PRO A 28 -52.54 -69.75 0.50
CA PRO A 28 -51.23 -69.25 0.14
C PRO A 28 -50.56 -68.85 1.45
N GLN A 29 -49.75 -69.75 2.02
CA GLN A 29 -48.63 -69.30 2.83
C GLN A 29 -47.92 -68.31 1.93
N SER A 30 -47.97 -67.03 2.31
CA SER A 30 -46.99 -66.07 1.82
C SER A 30 -45.64 -66.79 1.95
N PRO A 31 -44.79 -66.80 0.90
CA PRO A 31 -43.45 -67.31 1.08
C PRO A 31 -42.92 -66.62 2.34
N ALA A 32 -42.45 -67.41 3.31
CA ALA A 32 -41.69 -66.85 4.42
C ALA A 32 -40.69 -65.90 3.76
N PRO A 33 -40.61 -64.62 4.18
CA PRO A 33 -39.63 -63.75 3.57
C PRO A 33 -38.32 -64.51 3.65
N GLU A 34 -37.71 -64.76 2.48
CA GLU A 34 -36.30 -65.14 2.45
C GLU A 34 -35.62 -64.18 3.44
N PRO A 35 -34.73 -64.66 4.33
CA PRO A 35 -33.93 -63.74 5.09
C PRO A 35 -33.19 -62.92 4.04
N THR A 36 -33.74 -61.74 3.73
CA THR A 36 -33.00 -60.70 3.08
C THR A 36 -31.85 -60.56 4.04
N THR A 37 -30.68 -60.99 3.61
CA THR A 37 -29.43 -60.45 4.12
C THR A 37 -29.55 -58.95 3.85
N GLU A 38 -30.30 -58.23 4.69
CA GLU A 38 -30.12 -56.81 4.89
C GLU A 38 -28.64 -56.73 5.22
N LEU A 39 -27.84 -56.31 4.24
CA LEU A 39 -26.43 -56.03 4.46
C LEU A 39 -26.38 -55.23 5.75
N ALA A 40 -25.76 -55.81 6.78
CA ALA A 40 -25.68 -55.17 8.08
C ALA A 40 -25.23 -53.72 7.84
N PRO A 41 -26.00 -52.72 8.32
CA PRO A 41 -25.82 -51.34 7.87
C PRO A 41 -24.35 -50.95 8.05
N HIS A 42 -23.74 -50.50 6.95
CA HIS A 42 -22.34 -50.07 6.97
C HIS A 42 -22.12 -49.04 8.07
N PHE A 43 -20.89 -49.00 8.61
CA PHE A 43 -20.50 -48.23 9.79
C PHE A 43 -21.17 -46.83 9.91
N VAL A 44 -21.16 -46.05 8.82
CA VAL A 44 -21.75 -44.71 8.72
C VAL A 44 -23.27 -44.76 8.98
N ALA A 45 -23.99 -45.64 8.30
CA ALA A 45 -25.44 -45.79 8.48
C ALA A 45 -25.79 -46.32 9.87
N LYS A 46 -24.98 -47.23 10.43
CA LYS A 46 -25.19 -47.80 11.77
C LYS A 46 -25.09 -46.74 12.86
N HIS A 47 -24.09 -45.85 12.80
CA HIS A 47 -23.99 -44.73 13.73
C HIS A 47 -25.09 -43.70 13.51
N TRP A 48 -25.35 -43.32 12.26
CA TRP A 48 -26.43 -42.38 11.94
C TRP A 48 -27.79 -42.83 12.46
N ARG A 49 -28.07 -44.15 12.46
CA ARG A 49 -29.30 -44.73 13.01
C ARG A 49 -29.29 -44.88 14.55
N GLY A 50 -28.20 -44.50 15.23
CA GLY A 50 -28.06 -44.60 16.69
C GLY A 50 -27.95 -46.03 17.21
N LEU A 51 -27.46 -46.97 16.40
CA LEU A 51 -27.41 -48.39 16.74
C LEU A 51 -26.21 -48.78 17.61
N TYR A 52 -25.25 -47.86 17.81
CA TYR A 52 -24.13 -48.06 18.73
C TYR A 52 -24.49 -47.65 20.16
N PRO A 53 -23.87 -48.26 21.19
CA PRO A 53 -24.02 -47.83 22.57
C PRO A 53 -23.70 -46.35 22.76
N LEU A 54 -24.34 -45.70 23.73
CA LEU A 54 -24.17 -44.27 24.00
C LEU A 54 -22.72 -43.89 24.28
N ALA A 55 -22.02 -44.68 25.11
CA ALA A 55 -20.61 -44.45 25.42
C ALA A 55 -19.72 -44.52 24.17
N THR A 56 -19.93 -45.53 23.30
CA THR A 56 -19.19 -45.67 22.04
C THR A 56 -19.50 -44.53 21.07
N SER A 57 -20.77 -44.12 20.98
CA SER A 57 -21.20 -43.02 20.13
C SER A 57 -20.63 -41.68 20.57
N TYR A 58 -20.64 -41.41 21.88
CA TYR A 58 -20.20 -40.14 22.46
C TYR A 58 -18.67 -40.06 22.59
N TRP A 59 -18.05 -41.02 23.30
CA TRP A 59 -16.61 -41.00 23.58
C TRP A 59 -15.77 -41.59 22.47
N GLY A 60 -16.27 -42.61 21.77
CA GLY A 60 -15.56 -43.21 20.65
C GLY A 60 -15.61 -42.29 19.43
N PHE A 61 -16.78 -42.21 18.80
CA PHE A 61 -16.91 -41.48 17.53
C PHE A 61 -16.92 -39.96 17.73
N GLY A 62 -17.64 -39.46 18.74
CA GLY A 62 -17.72 -38.02 19.00
C GLY A 62 -16.36 -37.38 19.30
N LEU A 63 -15.61 -37.92 20.26
CA LEU A 63 -14.29 -37.38 20.60
C LEU A 63 -13.28 -37.56 19.45
N MET A 64 -13.26 -38.73 18.82
CA MET A 64 -12.29 -39.04 17.76
C MET A 64 -12.49 -38.18 16.52
N VAL A 65 -13.73 -37.96 16.06
CA VAL A 65 -14.01 -37.07 14.92
C VAL A 65 -13.60 -35.64 15.25
N THR A 66 -13.91 -35.17 16.45
CA THR A 66 -13.56 -33.81 16.89
C THR A 66 -12.02 -33.63 16.93
N LEU A 67 -11.29 -34.58 17.52
CA LEU A 67 -9.81 -34.55 17.55
C LEU A 67 -9.21 -34.68 16.15
N GLY A 68 -9.78 -35.53 15.30
CA GLY A 68 -9.33 -35.72 13.92
C GLY A 68 -9.50 -34.46 13.07
N VAL A 69 -10.64 -33.79 13.17
CA VAL A 69 -10.88 -32.50 12.49
C VAL A 69 -9.92 -31.43 12.99
N MET A 70 -9.71 -31.33 14.31
CA MET A 70 -8.73 -30.38 14.88
C MET A 70 -7.31 -30.66 14.39
N ALA A 71 -6.87 -31.92 14.39
CA ALA A 71 -5.56 -32.32 13.90
C ALA A 71 -5.39 -32.03 12.40
N LEU A 72 -6.43 -32.30 11.60
CA LEU A 72 -6.43 -32.03 10.16
C LEU A 72 -6.31 -30.52 9.87
N VAL A 73 -7.11 -29.70 10.55
CA VAL A 73 -7.04 -28.23 10.42
C VAL A 73 -5.64 -27.74 10.79
N LYS A 74 -5.06 -28.25 11.89
CA LYS A 74 -3.72 -27.83 12.31
C LYS A 74 -2.63 -28.29 11.35
N ALA A 75 -2.73 -29.51 10.80
CA ALA A 75 -1.79 -30.00 9.80
C ALA A 75 -1.82 -29.13 8.53
N ILE A 76 -3.02 -28.73 8.09
CA ILE A 76 -3.21 -27.86 6.92
C ILE A 76 -2.62 -26.48 7.16
N ASP A 77 -2.86 -25.89 8.32
CA ASP A 77 -2.25 -24.62 8.74
C ASP A 77 -0.71 -24.69 8.67
N VAL A 78 -0.12 -25.76 9.23
CA VAL A 78 1.33 -26.00 9.18
C VAL A 78 1.83 -26.14 7.74
N ILE A 79 1.13 -26.86 6.87
CA ILE A 79 1.53 -27.06 5.47
C ILE A 79 1.49 -25.73 4.71
N VAL A 80 0.40 -24.96 4.83
CA VAL A 80 0.21 -23.68 4.13
C VAL A 80 1.25 -22.65 4.58
N GLN A 81 1.61 -22.62 5.86
CA GLN A 81 2.60 -21.68 6.37
C GLN A 81 4.04 -22.04 6.00
N ASN A 82 4.37 -23.34 5.89
CA ASN A 82 5.74 -23.80 5.66
C ASN A 82 6.05 -24.15 4.21
N SER A 83 5.05 -24.21 3.34
CA SER A 83 5.22 -24.55 1.92
C SER A 83 4.78 -23.40 1.03
N GLU A 84 5.41 -23.24 -0.13
CA GLU A 84 4.98 -22.28 -1.16
C GLU A 84 3.75 -22.82 -1.90
N VAL A 85 2.62 -22.92 -1.20
CA VAL A 85 1.35 -23.38 -1.77
C VAL A 85 0.74 -22.25 -2.58
N SER A 86 0.34 -22.53 -3.82
CA SER A 86 -0.33 -21.52 -4.64
C SER A 86 -1.62 -21.01 -3.97
N PRO A 87 -2.03 -19.75 -4.19
CA PRO A 87 -3.25 -19.20 -3.58
C PRO A 87 -4.49 -20.05 -3.86
N ARG A 88 -4.64 -20.52 -5.11
CA ARG A 88 -5.76 -21.39 -5.50
C ARG A 88 -5.75 -22.72 -4.77
N ALA A 89 -4.57 -23.33 -4.59
CA ALA A 89 -4.44 -24.58 -3.85
C ALA A 89 -4.75 -24.38 -2.36
N SER A 90 -4.33 -23.27 -1.77
CA SER A 90 -4.68 -22.91 -0.39
C SER A 90 -6.18 -22.71 -0.23
N GLY A 91 -6.82 -21.98 -1.14
CA GLY A 91 -8.27 -21.80 -1.15
C GLY A 91 -9.03 -23.12 -1.34
N ALA A 92 -8.59 -23.97 -2.26
CA ALA A 92 -9.16 -25.30 -2.50
C ALA A 92 -9.05 -26.20 -1.25
N LEU A 93 -7.93 -26.15 -0.56
CA LEU A 93 -7.70 -26.92 0.68
C LEU A 93 -8.66 -26.47 1.79
N VAL A 94 -8.79 -25.16 2.02
CA VAL A 94 -9.74 -24.61 2.99
C VAL A 94 -11.18 -25.04 2.68
N VAL A 95 -11.62 -24.85 1.43
CA VAL A 95 -12.98 -25.24 1.02
C VAL A 95 -13.20 -26.76 1.18
N SER A 96 -12.21 -27.57 0.82
CA SER A 96 -12.27 -29.04 0.96
C SER A 96 -12.40 -29.49 2.41
N VAL A 97 -11.73 -28.82 3.34
CA VAL A 97 -11.86 -29.09 4.78
C VAL A 97 -13.29 -28.86 5.24
N TYR A 98 -13.89 -27.71 4.90
CA TYR A 98 -15.26 -27.42 5.31
C TYR A 98 -16.28 -28.35 4.64
N LEU A 99 -16.06 -28.72 3.36
CA LEU A 99 -16.88 -29.71 2.66
C LEU A 99 -16.88 -31.09 3.34
N PHE A 100 -15.80 -31.46 4.03
CA PHE A 100 -15.71 -32.74 4.76
C PHE A 100 -16.14 -32.62 6.23
N ALA A 101 -15.68 -31.58 6.93
CA ALA A 101 -15.90 -31.40 8.36
C ALA A 101 -17.37 -31.14 8.71
N LEU A 102 -18.10 -30.38 7.89
CA LEU A 102 -19.52 -30.08 8.15
C LEU A 102 -20.39 -31.34 8.10
N PRO A 103 -20.36 -32.18 7.04
CA PRO A 103 -21.09 -33.44 7.05
C PRO A 103 -20.66 -34.39 8.17
N ALA A 104 -19.37 -34.49 8.48
CA ALA A 104 -18.87 -35.34 9.57
C ALA A 104 -19.43 -34.89 10.94
N THR A 105 -19.50 -33.58 11.18
CA THR A 105 -20.05 -33.00 12.40
C THR A 105 -21.56 -33.24 12.52
N VAL A 106 -22.30 -33.09 11.42
CA VAL A 106 -23.73 -33.42 11.38
C VAL A 106 -23.96 -34.90 11.64
N TRP A 107 -23.17 -35.77 11.01
CA TRP A 107 -23.20 -37.21 11.22
C TRP A 107 -22.95 -37.59 12.68
N GLN A 108 -21.94 -36.97 13.31
CA GLN A 108 -21.62 -37.13 14.72
C GLN A 108 -22.79 -36.71 15.63
N PHE A 109 -23.34 -35.51 15.47
CA PHE A 109 -24.41 -35.03 16.34
C PHE A 109 -25.69 -35.85 16.20
N VAL A 110 -26.08 -36.20 14.98
CA VAL A 110 -27.27 -37.03 14.73
C VAL A 110 -27.11 -38.43 15.31
N GLY A 111 -25.93 -39.05 15.14
CA GLY A 111 -25.66 -40.38 15.68
C GLY A 111 -25.68 -40.42 17.21
N ILE A 112 -25.06 -39.43 17.87
CA ILE A 112 -25.11 -39.28 19.32
C ILE A 112 -26.54 -39.04 19.80
N TRP A 113 -27.29 -38.13 19.15
CA TRP A 113 -28.67 -37.82 19.54
C TRP A 113 -29.59 -39.04 19.46
N ARG A 114 -29.50 -39.82 18.39
CA ARG A 114 -30.30 -41.04 18.20
C ARG A 114 -29.89 -42.15 19.16
N SER A 115 -28.58 -42.33 19.41
CA SER A 115 -28.08 -43.28 20.41
C SER A 115 -28.55 -42.90 21.83
N ALA A 116 -28.50 -41.61 22.17
CA ALA A 116 -29.00 -41.09 23.44
C ALA A 116 -30.52 -41.26 23.58
N THR A 117 -31.28 -41.04 22.51
CA THR A 117 -32.74 -41.27 22.49
C THR A 117 -33.07 -42.73 22.75
N ARG A 118 -32.38 -43.65 22.07
CA ARG A 118 -32.55 -45.09 22.29
C ARG A 118 -32.16 -45.50 23.70
N TYR A 119 -31.05 -44.97 24.23
CA TYR A 119 -30.63 -45.20 25.62
C TYR A 119 -31.71 -44.77 26.62
N SER A 120 -32.32 -43.59 26.40
CA SER A 120 -33.37 -43.07 27.27
C SER A 120 -34.68 -43.84 27.21
N GLN A 121 -34.97 -44.52 26.11
CA GLN A 121 -36.15 -45.40 25.99
C GLN A 121 -35.95 -46.76 26.69
N LEU A 122 -34.71 -47.22 26.83
CA LEU A 122 -34.39 -48.55 27.35
C LEU A 122 -34.05 -48.57 28.85
N LYS A 123 -33.78 -47.43 29.48
CA LYS A 123 -33.34 -47.36 30.89
C LYS A 123 -34.27 -46.47 31.73
N PRO A 124 -34.68 -46.92 32.94
CA PRO A 124 -35.56 -46.13 33.83
C PRO A 124 -34.96 -44.79 34.27
N ASP A 125 -33.68 -44.76 34.65
CA ASP A 125 -33.00 -43.58 35.19
C ASP A 125 -32.09 -42.92 34.13
N ALA A 126 -32.65 -42.58 32.98
CA ALA A 126 -31.94 -42.18 31.75
C ALA A 126 -31.15 -40.84 31.79
N VAL A 127 -30.61 -40.43 32.94
CA VAL A 127 -29.84 -39.20 33.18
C VAL A 127 -28.75 -39.00 32.11
N TRP A 128 -27.98 -40.04 31.80
CA TRP A 128 -26.90 -39.96 30.81
C TRP A 128 -27.38 -39.69 29.38
N GLY A 129 -28.56 -40.20 29.01
CA GLY A 129 -29.17 -39.91 27.70
C GLY A 129 -29.62 -38.45 27.61
N VAL A 130 -30.19 -37.90 28.69
CA VAL A 130 -30.59 -36.49 28.77
C VAL A 130 -29.37 -35.57 28.71
N LEU A 131 -28.35 -35.84 29.53
CA LEU A 131 -27.10 -35.06 29.54
C LEU A 131 -26.40 -35.08 28.17
N ALA A 132 -26.33 -36.23 27.50
CA ALA A 132 -25.75 -36.32 26.16
C ALA A 132 -26.53 -35.47 25.14
N LYS A 133 -27.86 -35.44 25.20
CA LYS A 133 -28.69 -34.56 24.35
C LYS A 133 -28.44 -33.08 24.63
N LEU A 134 -28.36 -32.69 25.90
CA LEU A 134 -28.03 -31.30 26.29
C LEU A 134 -26.66 -30.89 25.73
N MET A 135 -25.65 -31.77 25.84
CA MET A 135 -24.32 -31.52 25.27
C MET A 135 -24.35 -31.42 23.74
N VAL A 136 -25.17 -32.21 23.05
CA VAL A 136 -25.37 -32.06 21.59
C VAL A 136 -26.00 -30.70 21.26
N VAL A 137 -27.00 -30.23 22.01
CA VAL A 137 -27.60 -28.90 21.80
C VAL A 137 -26.56 -27.80 21.98
N ILE A 138 -25.78 -27.84 23.08
CA ILE A 138 -24.70 -26.88 23.33
C ILE A 138 -23.67 -26.94 22.19
N GLY A 139 -23.29 -28.13 21.75
CA GLY A 139 -22.37 -28.35 20.63
C GLY A 139 -22.88 -27.77 19.31
N VAL A 140 -24.16 -27.95 18.99
CA VAL A 140 -24.79 -27.38 17.80
C VAL A 140 -24.84 -25.86 17.87
N LEU A 141 -25.21 -25.27 19.02
CA LEU A 141 -25.25 -23.81 19.18
C LEU A 141 -23.85 -23.19 19.07
N ARG A 142 -22.87 -23.75 19.78
CA ARG A 142 -21.48 -23.29 19.72
C ARG A 142 -20.88 -23.49 18.33
N GLY A 143 -21.09 -24.65 17.71
CA GLY A 143 -20.61 -24.96 16.36
C GLY A 143 -21.28 -24.10 15.30
N GLY A 144 -22.56 -23.79 15.45
CA GLY A 144 -23.28 -22.85 14.58
C GLY A 144 -22.73 -21.43 14.69
N ALA A 145 -22.48 -20.95 15.92
CA ALA A 145 -21.84 -19.66 16.14
C ALA A 145 -20.43 -19.61 15.52
N ASP A 146 -19.63 -20.65 15.72
CA ASP A 146 -18.28 -20.77 15.15
C ASP A 146 -18.30 -20.84 13.62
N LEU A 147 -19.23 -21.58 13.03
CA LEU A 147 -19.43 -21.63 11.58
C LEU A 147 -19.77 -20.24 11.02
N VAL A 148 -20.63 -19.47 11.68
CA VAL A 148 -21.00 -18.12 11.22
C VAL A 148 -19.85 -17.14 11.40
N GLN A 149 -19.18 -17.17 12.56
CA GLN A 149 -18.15 -16.19 12.91
C GLN A 149 -16.81 -16.46 12.22
N ASN A 150 -16.44 -17.73 12.05
CA ASN A 150 -15.14 -18.14 11.54
C ASN A 150 -15.27 -18.94 10.24
N GLY A 151 -16.19 -19.91 10.17
CA GLY A 151 -16.29 -20.82 9.02
C GLY A 151 -16.69 -20.16 7.71
N VAL A 152 -17.79 -19.41 7.70
CA VAL A 152 -18.31 -18.71 6.51
C VAL A 152 -17.31 -17.69 5.96
N PRO A 153 -16.67 -16.84 6.79
CA PRO A 153 -15.58 -15.98 6.33
C PRO A 153 -14.41 -16.75 5.72
N MET A 154 -13.97 -17.85 6.34
CA MET A 154 -12.88 -18.69 5.82
C MET A 154 -13.24 -19.33 4.48
N MET A 155 -14.45 -19.86 4.33
CA MET A 155 -14.92 -20.44 3.07
C MET A 155 -15.02 -19.37 1.98
N THR A 156 -15.50 -18.17 2.33
CA THR A 156 -15.61 -17.05 1.41
C THR A 156 -14.23 -16.62 0.91
N GLU A 157 -13.25 -16.53 1.80
CA GLU A 157 -11.86 -16.23 1.44
C GLU A 157 -11.24 -17.37 0.60
N GLY A 158 -11.49 -18.63 0.97
CA GLY A 158 -11.05 -19.78 0.19
C GLY A 158 -11.61 -19.76 -1.24
N VAL A 159 -12.89 -19.42 -1.42
CA VAL A 159 -13.51 -19.27 -2.74
C VAL A 159 -12.91 -18.08 -3.51
N ARG A 160 -12.62 -16.95 -2.85
CA ARG A 160 -11.93 -15.81 -3.48
C ARG A 160 -10.53 -16.16 -3.95
N LEU A 161 -9.78 -16.92 -3.15
CA LEU A 161 -8.47 -17.42 -3.52
C LEU A 161 -8.52 -18.35 -4.73
N ILE A 162 -9.54 -19.20 -4.83
CA ILE A 162 -9.77 -20.07 -6.00
C ILE A 162 -10.13 -19.23 -7.24
N SER A 163 -11.04 -18.27 -7.10
CA SER A 163 -11.53 -17.44 -8.19
C SER A 163 -10.53 -16.36 -8.63
N GLY A 164 -9.51 -16.08 -7.82
CA GLY A 164 -8.50 -15.06 -8.10
C GLY A 164 -8.98 -13.63 -7.92
N VAL A 165 -10.13 -13.42 -7.27
CA VAL A 165 -10.62 -12.09 -6.90
C VAL A 165 -9.84 -11.60 -5.68
N GLU A 166 -8.76 -10.86 -5.91
CA GLU A 166 -7.97 -10.25 -4.84
C GLU A 166 -8.30 -8.75 -4.72
N ASN A 167 -8.85 -8.36 -3.57
CA ASN A 167 -9.20 -6.95 -3.27
C ASN A 167 -7.99 -6.10 -2.90
N ILE A 168 -6.79 -6.69 -2.87
CA ILE A 168 -5.53 -6.00 -2.62
C ILE A 168 -4.97 -5.57 -3.99
N PRO A 169 -4.57 -4.30 -4.17
CA PRO A 169 -3.98 -3.84 -5.43
C PRO A 169 -2.63 -4.54 -5.70
N PRO A 170 -2.17 -4.60 -6.96
CA PRO A 170 -0.87 -5.15 -7.29
C PRO A 170 0.28 -4.45 -6.55
N HIS A 171 1.29 -5.23 -6.15
CA HIS A 171 2.56 -4.67 -5.73
C HIS A 171 3.28 -4.05 -6.94
N GLN A 172 4.08 -3.04 -6.66
CA GLN A 172 5.05 -2.49 -7.58
C GLN A 172 6.39 -2.47 -6.85
N ILE A 173 7.40 -3.08 -7.46
CA ILE A 173 8.74 -3.14 -6.91
C ILE A 173 9.68 -2.51 -7.91
N ARG A 174 10.45 -1.54 -7.44
CA ARG A 174 11.35 -0.77 -8.29
C ARG A 174 12.68 -0.55 -7.59
N VAL A 175 13.76 -0.96 -8.25
CA VAL A 175 15.12 -0.58 -7.85
C VAL A 175 15.37 0.84 -8.35
N MET A 176 15.86 1.70 -7.46
CA MET A 176 16.02 3.13 -7.67
C MET A 176 17.48 3.55 -7.42
N ARG A 177 17.81 4.77 -7.87
CA ARG A 177 19.07 5.45 -7.59
C ARG A 177 20.28 4.52 -7.80
N ASP A 178 20.33 3.96 -8.99
CA ASP A 178 21.40 3.07 -9.48
C ASP A 178 21.67 1.87 -8.56
N GLY A 179 20.61 1.30 -7.96
CA GLY A 179 20.71 0.09 -7.14
C GLY A 179 21.01 0.32 -5.67
N THR A 180 20.94 1.56 -5.18
CA THR A 180 21.20 1.90 -3.77
C THR A 180 19.93 1.98 -2.93
N GLU A 181 18.76 2.13 -3.57
CA GLU A 181 17.46 2.24 -2.91
C GLU A 181 16.45 1.35 -3.64
N ILE A 182 15.42 0.86 -2.96
CA ILE A 182 14.36 0.05 -3.55
C ILE A 182 13.00 0.52 -3.04
N GLU A 183 11.98 0.54 -3.89
CA GLU A 183 10.62 0.83 -3.52
C GLU A 183 9.75 -0.42 -3.52
N LEU A 184 8.91 -0.55 -2.49
CA LEU A 184 7.73 -1.39 -2.47
C LEU A 184 6.49 -0.49 -2.34
N ALA A 185 5.71 -0.43 -3.42
CA ALA A 185 4.47 0.33 -3.49
C ALA A 185 3.27 -0.56 -3.84
N GLY A 186 2.06 -0.04 -3.65
CA GLY A 186 0.82 -0.78 -3.93
C GLY A 186 0.46 -1.76 -2.81
N GLY A 187 -0.17 -2.88 -3.14
CA GLY A 187 -0.67 -3.83 -2.14
C GLY A 187 0.25 -5.03 -1.92
N ILE A 188 0.25 -5.57 -0.69
CA ILE A 188 1.06 -6.73 -0.30
C ILE A 188 0.24 -8.01 -0.52
N ARG A 189 0.32 -8.55 -1.73
CA ARG A 189 -0.36 -9.79 -2.16
C ARG A 189 0.53 -11.01 -1.95
N HIS A 190 -0.04 -12.20 -2.14
CA HIS A 190 0.74 -13.43 -2.24
C HIS A 190 1.87 -13.30 -3.27
N GLY A 191 3.06 -13.77 -2.92
CA GLY A 191 4.25 -13.74 -3.78
C GLY A 191 4.99 -12.39 -3.79
N THR A 192 4.47 -11.35 -3.12
CA THR A 192 5.15 -10.06 -3.00
C THR A 192 6.49 -10.21 -2.27
N ALA A 193 6.55 -11.05 -1.24
CA ALA A 193 7.79 -11.31 -0.52
C ALA A 193 8.86 -11.97 -1.40
N ALA A 194 8.45 -12.92 -2.24
CA ALA A 194 9.35 -13.59 -3.18
C ALA A 194 9.86 -12.61 -4.26
N ALA A 195 8.97 -11.83 -4.87
CA ALA A 195 9.34 -10.81 -5.85
C ALA A 195 10.28 -9.75 -5.24
N PHE A 196 10.03 -9.31 -4.00
CA PHE A 196 10.90 -8.38 -3.28
C PHE A 196 12.26 -8.99 -2.97
N GLY A 197 12.30 -10.26 -2.54
CA GLY A 197 13.53 -11.00 -2.33
C GLY A 197 14.39 -11.12 -3.59
N GLN A 198 13.76 -11.40 -4.75
CA GLN A 198 14.42 -11.45 -6.06
C GLN A 198 14.98 -10.08 -6.47
N ALA A 199 14.19 -9.01 -6.31
CA ALA A 199 14.65 -7.65 -6.62
C ALA A 199 15.83 -7.20 -5.74
N LEU A 200 15.83 -7.57 -4.46
CA LEU A 200 16.97 -7.32 -3.59
C LEU A 200 18.19 -8.21 -3.93
N ALA A 201 17.98 -9.39 -4.50
CA ALA A 201 19.08 -10.24 -4.95
C ALA A 201 19.77 -9.69 -6.22
N SER A 202 19.02 -9.05 -7.12
CA SER A 202 19.56 -8.39 -8.30
C SER A 202 20.20 -7.03 -8.02
N ALA A 203 19.96 -6.45 -6.83
CA ALA A 203 20.51 -5.17 -6.41
C ALA A 203 21.19 -5.26 -5.02
N PRO A 204 22.38 -5.89 -4.93
CA PRO A 204 23.06 -6.11 -3.64
C PRO A 204 23.53 -4.82 -2.96
N GLY A 205 23.59 -3.69 -3.69
CA GLY A 205 23.96 -2.38 -3.17
C GLY A 205 22.85 -1.64 -2.42
N VAL A 206 21.63 -2.19 -2.38
CA VAL A 206 20.48 -1.54 -1.74
C VAL A 206 20.74 -1.35 -0.24
N LYS A 207 20.52 -0.11 0.23
CA LYS A 207 20.63 0.27 1.64
C LYS A 207 19.32 0.79 2.23
N VAL A 208 18.43 1.34 1.39
CA VAL A 208 17.17 1.95 1.82
C VAL A 208 15.99 1.28 1.12
N VAL A 209 14.95 0.95 1.87
CA VAL A 209 13.66 0.44 1.37
C VAL A 209 12.60 1.51 1.57
N HIS A 210 12.02 1.96 0.47
CA HIS A 210 10.90 2.89 0.41
C HIS A 210 9.61 2.11 0.49
N LEU A 211 8.79 2.41 1.50
CA LEU A 211 7.53 1.71 1.77
C LEU A 211 6.38 2.69 1.55
N ASN A 212 5.66 2.51 0.44
CA ASN A 212 4.51 3.34 0.04
C ASN A 212 3.30 2.44 -0.26
N SER A 213 2.75 1.82 0.79
CA SER A 213 1.77 0.72 0.67
C SER A 213 0.62 0.86 1.66
N GLN A 214 -0.58 0.49 1.20
CA GLN A 214 -1.78 0.39 2.02
C GLN A 214 -1.85 -0.91 2.84
N GLY A 215 -0.83 -1.76 2.73
CA GLY A 215 -0.77 -3.06 3.39
C GLY A 215 -1.34 -4.20 2.55
N GLY A 216 -1.78 -5.25 3.23
CA GLY A 216 -2.23 -6.49 2.61
C GLY A 216 -2.01 -7.68 3.55
N ARG A 217 -1.49 -8.78 3.02
CA ARG A 217 -1.32 -10.03 3.76
C ARG A 217 -0.20 -9.94 4.80
N MET A 218 -0.55 -10.20 6.06
CA MET A 218 0.39 -10.14 7.18
C MET A 218 1.53 -11.15 7.05
N GLY A 219 1.26 -12.38 6.61
CA GLY A 219 2.32 -13.38 6.38
C GLY A 219 3.38 -12.93 5.37
N GLU A 220 2.97 -12.32 4.26
CA GLU A 220 3.89 -11.75 3.27
C GLU A 220 4.68 -10.56 3.84
N ALA A 221 4.02 -9.69 4.62
CA ALA A 221 4.68 -8.59 5.29
C ALA A 221 5.74 -9.07 6.29
N PHE A 222 5.49 -10.11 7.09
CA PHE A 222 6.49 -10.69 8.00
C PHE A 222 7.64 -11.37 7.26
N ARG A 223 7.39 -12.01 6.10
CA ARG A 223 8.48 -12.50 5.24
C ARG A 223 9.37 -11.35 4.75
N ILE A 224 8.78 -10.25 4.31
CA ILE A 224 9.52 -9.05 3.88
C ILE A 224 10.25 -8.42 5.07
N HIS A 225 9.61 -8.31 6.24
CA HIS A 225 10.22 -7.85 7.48
C HIS A 225 11.52 -8.62 7.77
N ARG A 226 11.50 -9.95 7.69
CA ARG A 226 12.71 -10.77 7.89
C ARG A 226 13.80 -10.48 6.85
N LEU A 227 13.43 -10.29 5.58
CA LEU A 227 14.39 -9.91 4.52
C LEU A 227 15.05 -8.55 4.79
N VAL A 228 14.27 -7.55 5.20
CA VAL A 228 14.73 -6.20 5.54
C VAL A 228 15.68 -6.27 6.74
N LYS A 229 15.28 -6.97 7.81
CA LYS A 229 16.08 -7.14 9.03
C LYS A 229 17.38 -7.89 8.76
N ALA A 230 17.32 -8.99 8.00
CA ALA A 230 18.49 -9.81 7.66
C ALA A 230 19.54 -9.04 6.85
N ARG A 231 19.11 -8.14 5.96
CA ARG A 231 20.01 -7.26 5.19
C ARG A 231 20.39 -5.96 5.92
N GLY A 232 19.84 -5.72 7.12
CA GLY A 232 20.12 -4.51 7.90
C GLY A 232 19.74 -3.21 7.17
N LEU A 233 18.68 -3.24 6.37
CA LEU A 233 18.27 -2.10 5.54
C LEU A 233 17.62 -1.01 6.38
N THR A 234 17.77 0.25 5.95
CA THR A 234 16.98 1.38 6.44
C THR A 234 15.59 1.33 5.81
N THR A 235 14.54 1.57 6.59
CA THR A 235 13.18 1.75 6.07
C THR A 235 12.85 3.23 6.02
N PHE A 236 12.19 3.63 4.93
CA PHE A 236 11.78 5.01 4.70
C PHE A 236 10.37 5.04 4.10
N THR A 237 9.55 6.00 4.52
CA THR A 237 8.23 6.24 3.89
C THR A 237 8.13 7.68 3.44
N ALA A 238 7.92 7.86 2.13
CA ALA A 238 7.74 9.17 1.53
C ALA A 238 6.31 9.69 1.72
N VAL A 239 5.31 8.81 1.59
CA VAL A 239 3.89 9.17 1.54
C VAL A 239 3.10 8.44 2.63
N ASP A 240 2.81 7.16 2.45
CA ASP A 240 1.95 6.38 3.35
C ASP A 240 2.43 4.94 3.46
N CYS A 241 2.52 4.43 4.68
CA CYS A 241 2.73 3.01 4.97
C CYS A 241 1.74 2.58 6.06
N ALA A 242 0.71 1.83 5.65
CA ALA A 242 -0.42 1.50 6.53
C ALA A 242 -0.63 -0.02 6.65
N SER A 243 -1.31 -0.43 7.73
CA SER A 243 -1.66 -1.82 8.00
C SER A 243 -0.42 -2.73 7.99
N ALA A 244 -0.45 -3.87 7.30
CA ALA A 244 0.69 -4.79 7.19
C ALA A 244 2.00 -4.12 6.71
N CYS A 245 1.95 -2.97 6.02
CA CYS A 245 3.17 -2.24 5.66
C CYS A 245 3.97 -1.79 6.89
N THR A 246 3.31 -1.38 7.98
CA THR A 246 4.01 -0.90 9.18
C THR A 246 4.85 -1.99 9.84
N VAL A 247 4.46 -3.26 9.68
CA VAL A 247 5.25 -4.41 10.10
C VAL A 247 6.60 -4.42 9.38
N ILE A 248 6.60 -4.20 8.06
CA ILE A 248 7.84 -4.12 7.27
C ILE A 248 8.66 -2.91 7.71
N PHE A 249 8.01 -1.75 7.88
CA PHE A 249 8.66 -0.52 8.30
C PHE A 249 9.44 -0.69 9.61
N LEU A 250 8.86 -1.38 10.60
CA LEU A 250 9.50 -1.63 11.88
C LEU A 250 10.80 -2.44 11.76
N ALA A 251 10.97 -3.26 10.73
CA ALA A 251 12.16 -4.10 10.54
C ALA A 251 13.44 -3.31 10.21
N GLY A 252 13.31 -2.02 9.88
CA GLY A 252 14.43 -1.18 9.49
C GLY A 252 15.46 -1.02 10.60
N LYS A 253 16.75 -1.09 10.23
CA LYS A 253 17.86 -0.73 11.12
C LYS A 253 17.77 0.74 11.57
N GLN A 254 17.35 1.60 10.65
CA GLN A 254 16.88 2.95 10.89
C GLN A 254 15.50 3.08 10.26
N ARG A 255 14.59 3.77 10.94
CA ARG A 255 13.20 3.98 10.55
C ARG A 255 12.96 5.46 10.30
N LEU A 256 12.92 5.85 9.04
CA LEU A 256 12.88 7.24 8.62
C LEU A 256 11.50 7.59 8.07
N LEU A 257 10.97 8.74 8.49
CA LEU A 257 9.71 9.25 7.96
C LEU A 257 9.96 10.57 7.24
N SER A 258 9.40 10.76 6.05
CA SER A 258 9.47 12.07 5.40
C SER A 258 8.65 13.12 6.19
N GLU A 259 8.93 14.41 5.99
CA GLU A 259 8.13 15.51 6.57
C GLU A 259 6.61 15.39 6.27
N LYS A 260 6.22 14.66 5.20
CA LYS A 260 4.82 14.44 4.80
C LYS A 260 4.37 12.98 4.94
N GLY A 261 5.25 12.09 5.40
CA GLY A 261 4.99 10.67 5.51
C GLY A 261 4.03 10.36 6.65
N ARG A 262 3.22 9.31 6.50
CA ARG A 262 2.34 8.83 7.57
C ARG A 262 2.43 7.32 7.74
N LEU A 263 2.21 6.87 8.98
CA LEU A 263 2.09 5.46 9.33
C LEU A 263 0.68 5.19 9.86
N GLY A 264 0.04 4.14 9.35
CA GLY A 264 -1.34 3.79 9.71
C GLY A 264 -1.43 2.45 10.44
N PHE A 265 -2.10 2.43 11.60
CA PHE A 265 -2.22 1.27 12.48
C PHE A 265 -3.68 0.85 12.69
N HIS A 266 -3.91 -0.45 12.70
CA HIS A 266 -5.14 -1.09 13.17
C HIS A 266 -4.87 -2.56 13.52
N SER A 267 -5.82 -3.22 14.19
CA SER A 267 -5.77 -4.66 14.46
C SER A 267 -5.91 -5.47 13.17
N ALA A 268 -5.27 -6.64 13.08
CA ALA A 268 -5.49 -7.55 11.97
C ALA A 268 -6.99 -7.89 11.78
N SER A 269 -7.43 -8.03 10.52
CA SER A 269 -8.84 -8.25 10.15
C SER A 269 -9.13 -9.69 9.71
N VAL A 270 -10.42 -10.03 9.65
CA VAL A 270 -10.93 -11.38 9.37
C VAL A 270 -10.57 -11.84 7.95
N GLY A 271 -10.04 -13.07 7.88
CA GLY A 271 -9.40 -13.69 6.72
C GLY A 271 -8.49 -14.85 7.16
N GLU A 272 -8.15 -14.89 8.45
CA GLU A 272 -7.48 -15.99 9.15
C GLU A 272 -8.24 -16.28 10.46
N SER A 273 -8.19 -17.51 10.98
CA SER A 273 -8.96 -17.92 12.18
C SER A 273 -8.64 -17.05 13.41
N GLY A 274 -9.55 -16.94 14.39
CA GLY A 274 -9.36 -16.09 15.59
C GLY A 274 -8.03 -16.31 16.32
N HIS A 275 -7.57 -17.57 16.43
CA HIS A 275 -6.26 -17.88 17.01
C HIS A 275 -5.07 -17.36 16.18
N VAL A 276 -5.22 -17.29 14.86
CA VAL A 276 -4.19 -16.77 13.96
C VAL A 276 -4.16 -15.24 14.04
N ILE A 277 -5.32 -14.58 14.15
CA ILE A 277 -5.41 -13.13 14.40
C ILE A 277 -4.69 -12.77 15.70
N ASP A 278 -4.90 -13.53 16.78
CA ASP A 278 -4.20 -13.32 18.04
C ASP A 278 -2.69 -13.50 17.90
N ALA A 279 -2.24 -14.55 17.20
CA ALA A 279 -0.82 -14.79 16.94
C ALA A 279 -0.17 -13.64 16.14
N LEU A 280 -0.82 -13.17 15.08
CA LEU A 280 -0.33 -12.06 14.27
C LEU A 280 -0.29 -10.74 15.04
N ASN A 281 -1.35 -10.43 15.80
CA ASN A 281 -1.38 -9.24 16.64
C ASN A 281 -0.32 -9.32 17.75
N ASN A 282 -0.04 -10.51 18.28
CA ASN A 282 1.03 -10.74 19.25
C ASN A 282 2.43 -10.58 18.62
N GLU A 283 2.64 -11.04 17.38
CA GLU A 283 3.90 -10.83 16.68
C GLU A 283 4.11 -9.33 16.37
N PHE A 284 3.05 -8.62 15.95
CA PHE A 284 3.11 -7.18 15.72
C PHE A 284 3.32 -6.39 17.02
N ARG A 285 2.67 -6.80 18.12
CA ARG A 285 2.91 -6.31 19.48
C ARG A 285 4.38 -6.44 19.85
N SER A 286 4.95 -7.63 19.70
CA SER A 286 6.36 -7.88 19.99
C SER A 286 7.29 -7.02 19.14
N ALA A 287 7.02 -6.90 17.84
CA ALA A 287 7.82 -6.04 16.96
C ALA A 287 7.85 -4.57 17.40
N MET A 288 6.73 -4.01 17.89
CA MET A 288 6.71 -2.66 18.44
C MET A 288 7.44 -2.56 19.79
N LEU A 289 7.18 -3.51 20.69
CA LEU A 289 7.80 -3.53 22.03
C LEU A 289 9.32 -3.72 21.97
N ASP A 290 9.82 -4.55 21.06
CA ASP A 290 11.25 -4.79 20.84
C ASP A 290 12.01 -3.52 20.43
N HIS A 291 11.31 -2.55 19.86
CA HIS A 291 11.84 -1.22 19.52
C HIS A 291 11.63 -0.17 20.62
N GLY A 292 11.08 -0.58 21.76
CA GLY A 292 10.87 0.28 22.92
C GLY A 292 9.62 1.15 22.82
N ALA A 293 8.65 0.75 21.99
CA ALA A 293 7.37 1.45 21.95
C ALA A 293 6.63 1.32 23.29
N PRO A 294 6.02 2.40 23.80
CA PRO A 294 5.29 2.36 25.05
C PRO A 294 4.03 1.50 24.89
N ARG A 295 3.67 0.78 25.96
CA ARG A 295 2.52 -0.15 25.94
C ARG A 295 1.22 0.52 25.50
N GLU A 296 1.00 1.76 25.92
CA GLU A 296 -0.19 2.55 25.54
C GLU A 296 -0.30 2.75 24.02
N PHE A 297 0.81 2.98 23.33
CA PHE A 297 0.84 3.14 21.88
C PHE A 297 0.48 1.81 21.21
N VAL A 298 1.09 0.74 21.69
CA VAL A 298 0.88 -0.62 21.17
C VAL A 298 -0.56 -1.07 21.38
N ASP A 299 -1.13 -0.82 22.57
CA ASP A 299 -2.51 -1.15 22.88
C ASP A 299 -3.49 -0.36 22.02
N ARG A 300 -3.25 0.94 21.81
CA ARG A 300 -4.08 1.76 20.90
C ARG A 300 -4.00 1.29 19.45
N ALA A 301 -2.81 0.94 18.96
CA ALA A 301 -2.62 0.40 17.61
C ALA A 301 -3.42 -0.89 17.41
N LEU A 302 -3.36 -1.80 18.40
CA LEU A 302 -4.00 -3.12 18.34
C LEU A 302 -5.47 -3.12 18.78
N SER A 303 -5.96 -2.08 19.45
CA SER A 303 -7.37 -1.90 19.78
C SER A 303 -8.15 -1.14 18.70
N THR A 304 -7.44 -0.51 17.74
CA THR A 304 -8.07 0.17 16.62
C THR A 304 -8.73 -0.86 15.71
N ARG A 305 -10.03 -0.71 15.47
CA ARG A 305 -10.85 -1.68 14.73
C ARG A 305 -10.29 -1.97 13.33
N PRO A 306 -10.48 -3.18 12.79
CA PRO A 306 -9.92 -3.54 11.48
C PRO A 306 -10.52 -2.79 10.29
N ASP A 307 -11.69 -2.17 10.45
CA ASP A 307 -12.36 -1.32 9.46
C ASP A 307 -12.05 0.18 9.62
N ALA A 308 -11.25 0.54 10.63
CA ALA A 308 -10.77 1.88 10.89
C ALA A 308 -9.24 1.94 10.72
N MET A 309 -8.68 3.15 10.77
CA MET A 309 -7.24 3.37 10.71
C MET A 309 -6.85 4.50 11.64
N TRP A 310 -5.88 4.26 12.51
CA TRP A 310 -5.28 5.29 13.35
C TRP A 310 -3.98 5.77 12.72
N TYR A 311 -3.89 7.08 12.45
CA TYR A 311 -2.69 7.75 11.96
C TYR A 311 -2.14 8.67 13.06
N PRO A 312 -1.12 8.25 13.83
CA PRO A 312 -0.46 9.13 14.78
C PRO A 312 0.31 10.23 14.06
N SER A 313 0.49 11.38 14.71
CA SER A 313 1.34 12.46 14.21
C SER A 313 2.82 12.06 14.20
N ALA A 314 3.63 12.74 13.38
CA ALA A 314 5.07 12.52 13.32
C ALA A 314 5.75 12.64 14.70
N ALA A 315 5.29 13.58 15.53
CA ALA A 315 5.79 13.75 16.90
C ALA A 315 5.43 12.55 17.81
N GLU A 316 4.20 12.06 17.74
CA GLU A 316 3.78 10.86 18.48
C GLU A 316 4.57 9.63 18.05
N LEU A 317 4.79 9.43 16.75
CA LEU A 317 5.58 8.32 16.22
C LEU A 317 7.03 8.34 16.72
N GLN A 318 7.65 9.52 16.77
CA GLN A 318 9.02 9.68 17.24
C GLN A 318 9.12 9.51 18.77
N GLN A 319 8.18 10.07 19.53
CA GLN A 319 8.12 9.89 20.98
C GLN A 319 7.89 8.42 21.38
N ALA A 320 7.05 7.72 20.61
CA ALA A 320 6.80 6.29 20.77
C ALA A 320 7.90 5.39 20.20
N ARG A 321 9.01 5.96 19.69
CA ARG A 321 10.15 5.22 19.10
C ARG A 321 9.78 4.30 17.93
N ILE A 322 8.66 4.58 17.27
CA ILE A 322 8.28 3.91 16.03
C ILE A 322 9.12 4.44 14.86
N VAL A 323 9.43 5.74 14.89
CA VAL A 323 10.27 6.43 13.91
C VAL A 323 11.51 6.99 14.62
N ASP A 324 12.68 6.84 14.02
CA ASP A 324 13.94 7.33 14.59
C ASP A 324 14.19 8.80 14.22
N ALA A 325 13.80 9.22 13.02
CA ALA A 325 13.94 10.60 12.57
C ALA A 325 12.93 10.99 11.49
N ILE A 326 12.54 12.26 11.52
CA ILE A 326 11.87 12.94 10.40
C ILE A 326 12.93 13.54 9.49
N VAL A 327 12.89 13.21 8.20
CA VAL A 327 13.94 13.57 7.24
C VAL A 327 13.40 14.33 6.03
N ASP A 328 14.27 15.11 5.39
CA ASP A 328 13.98 15.76 4.11
C ASP A 328 13.94 14.70 3.00
N PRO A 329 12.77 14.45 2.36
CA PRO A 329 12.63 13.42 1.33
C PRO A 329 13.53 13.67 0.12
N ARG A 330 14.00 14.90 -0.11
CA ARG A 330 14.82 15.25 -1.28
C ARG A 330 16.22 14.63 -1.24
N GLN A 331 16.64 14.09 -0.09
CA GLN A 331 17.91 13.37 0.06
C GLN A 331 17.84 11.92 -0.42
N PHE A 332 16.62 11.39 -0.60
CA PHE A 332 16.33 10.01 -0.99
C PHE A 332 15.79 9.96 -2.42
N ALA A 333 15.78 8.76 -3.00
CA ALA A 333 15.15 8.47 -4.28
C ALA A 333 13.68 8.92 -4.30
N LEU A 334 13.26 9.49 -5.43
CA LEU A 334 11.88 9.93 -5.60
C LEU A 334 10.93 8.73 -5.71
N SER A 335 10.19 8.49 -4.63
CA SER A 335 9.25 7.38 -4.43
C SER A 335 7.84 7.88 -4.12
N GLY A 336 6.85 6.98 -4.11
CA GLY A 336 5.46 7.30 -3.78
C GLY A 336 4.71 7.96 -4.94
N ILE A 337 5.27 7.91 -6.14
CA ILE A 337 4.65 8.44 -7.36
C ILE A 337 3.84 7.34 -8.02
N ALA A 338 2.51 7.51 -8.03
CA ALA A 338 1.64 6.66 -8.82
C ALA A 338 1.97 6.78 -10.31
N HIS A 339 1.97 5.65 -11.01
CA HIS A 339 2.26 5.60 -12.46
C HIS A 339 3.63 6.16 -12.85
N TRP A 340 4.64 6.04 -11.98
CA TRP A 340 6.02 6.46 -12.24
C TRP A 340 6.62 5.89 -13.53
N SER A 341 6.09 4.77 -14.04
CA SER A 341 6.55 4.13 -15.27
C SER A 341 5.98 4.78 -16.54
N ASP A 342 4.91 5.58 -16.43
CA ASP A 342 4.21 6.20 -17.56
C ASP A 342 4.77 7.61 -17.83
N PRO A 343 5.54 7.81 -18.92
CA PRO A 343 6.10 9.11 -19.28
C PRO A 343 5.03 10.18 -19.49
N GLY A 344 3.88 9.82 -20.07
CA GLY A 344 2.82 10.75 -20.40
C GLY A 344 2.12 11.30 -19.16
N ARG A 345 1.98 10.47 -18.11
CA ARG A 345 1.49 10.92 -16.80
C ARG A 345 2.45 11.88 -16.11
N ILE A 346 3.74 11.58 -16.12
CA ILE A 346 4.77 12.47 -15.57
C ILE A 346 4.77 13.81 -16.32
N GLU A 347 4.69 13.76 -17.64
CA GLU A 347 4.65 14.95 -18.49
C GLU A 347 3.40 15.80 -18.22
N ALA A 348 2.24 15.17 -18.04
CA ALA A 348 1.00 15.87 -17.71
C ALA A 348 1.10 16.63 -16.37
N GLU A 349 1.74 16.03 -15.36
CA GLU A 349 2.01 16.72 -14.08
C GLU A 349 2.99 17.88 -14.27
N LEU A 350 4.03 17.70 -15.09
CA LEU A 350 5.01 18.75 -15.38
C LEU A 350 4.34 19.98 -16.03
N LYS A 351 3.44 19.76 -16.99
CA LYS A 351 2.70 20.82 -17.69
C LYS A 351 1.68 21.57 -16.84
N LYS A 352 1.39 21.12 -15.60
CA LYS A 352 0.61 21.95 -14.65
C LYS A 352 1.36 23.20 -14.22
N ASN A 353 2.69 23.21 -14.34
CA ASN A 353 3.49 24.40 -14.12
C ASN A 353 3.48 25.28 -15.40
N PRO A 354 3.09 26.55 -15.30
CA PRO A 354 2.92 27.41 -16.48
C PRO A 354 4.23 27.64 -17.25
N ALA A 355 5.38 27.64 -16.59
CA ALA A 355 6.68 27.78 -17.27
C ALA A 355 6.96 26.58 -18.18
N PHE A 356 6.73 25.36 -17.69
CA PHE A 356 6.90 24.13 -18.48
C PHE A 356 5.86 24.04 -19.61
N ALA A 357 4.62 24.45 -19.38
CA ALA A 357 3.60 24.52 -20.42
C ALA A 357 4.00 25.49 -21.55
N ALA A 358 4.45 26.70 -21.19
CA ALA A 358 4.91 27.68 -22.18
C ALA A 358 6.14 27.20 -22.96
N MET A 359 7.08 26.52 -22.30
CA MET A 359 8.21 25.89 -22.99
C MET A 359 7.76 24.79 -23.94
N ALA A 360 6.81 23.94 -23.54
CA ALA A 360 6.30 22.87 -24.41
C ALA A 360 5.66 23.42 -25.70
N GLU A 361 4.97 24.57 -25.60
CA GLU A 361 4.29 25.19 -26.74
C GLU A 361 5.23 26.05 -27.61
N HIS A 362 6.15 26.78 -26.98
CA HIS A 362 6.92 27.84 -27.65
C HIS A 362 8.42 27.56 -27.80
N ASP A 363 8.94 26.54 -27.11
CA ASP A 363 10.32 26.07 -27.23
C ASP A 363 10.42 24.53 -27.02
N PRO A 364 9.82 23.74 -27.94
CA PRO A 364 9.70 22.30 -27.79
C PRO A 364 11.06 21.60 -27.69
N LYS A 365 12.10 22.12 -28.36
CA LYS A 365 13.45 21.53 -28.33
C LYS A 365 14.05 21.55 -26.92
N ASN A 366 14.00 22.70 -26.25
CA ASN A 366 14.55 22.80 -24.89
C ASN A 366 13.62 22.19 -23.85
N TYR A 367 12.31 22.23 -24.10
CA TYR A 367 11.34 21.49 -23.29
C TYR A 367 11.61 19.98 -23.32
N ASP A 368 11.89 19.39 -24.49
CA ASP A 368 12.17 17.96 -24.60
C ASP A 368 13.37 17.54 -23.74
N ARG A 369 14.42 18.37 -23.68
CA ARG A 369 15.59 18.14 -22.81
C ARG A 369 15.22 18.16 -21.33
N LEU A 370 14.38 19.10 -20.91
CA LEU A 370 13.90 19.18 -19.52
C LEU A 370 12.95 18.03 -19.17
N ARG A 371 12.04 17.69 -20.11
CA ARG A 371 11.13 16.55 -19.99
C ARG A 371 11.93 15.27 -19.80
N GLU A 372 12.99 15.06 -20.57
CA GLU A 372 13.83 13.88 -20.46
C GLU A 372 14.49 13.78 -19.08
N ILE A 373 15.06 14.87 -18.55
CA ILE A 373 15.63 14.91 -17.18
C ILE A 373 14.58 14.52 -16.13
N MET A 374 13.38 15.10 -16.23
CA MET A 374 12.29 14.85 -15.28
C MET A 374 11.75 13.41 -15.37
N VAL A 375 11.41 12.95 -16.58
CA VAL A 375 10.84 11.61 -16.81
C VAL A 375 11.83 10.53 -16.43
N THR A 376 13.06 10.61 -16.94
CA THR A 376 14.08 9.60 -16.63
C THR A 376 14.49 9.65 -15.16
N GLY A 377 14.50 10.85 -14.56
CA GLY A 377 14.75 11.04 -13.14
C GLY A 377 13.70 10.35 -12.27
N VAL A 378 12.41 10.55 -12.57
CA VAL A 378 11.31 9.86 -11.89
C VAL A 378 11.42 8.35 -12.11
N GLN A 379 11.59 7.88 -13.34
CA GLN A 379 11.61 6.45 -13.68
C GLN A 379 12.76 5.70 -12.99
N LYS A 380 13.96 6.29 -12.98
CA LYS A 380 15.15 5.74 -12.31
C LYS A 380 15.14 5.96 -10.79
N GLY A 381 14.15 6.69 -10.27
CA GLY A 381 14.10 7.06 -8.85
C GLY A 381 15.31 7.87 -8.42
N ARG A 382 15.74 8.85 -9.24
CA ARG A 382 16.72 9.85 -8.80
C ARG A 382 16.12 10.70 -7.69
N SER A 383 16.96 11.24 -6.83
CA SER A 383 16.50 12.19 -5.81
C SER A 383 16.06 13.51 -6.43
N MET A 384 15.17 14.24 -5.76
CA MET A 384 14.75 15.56 -6.21
C MET A 384 15.93 16.55 -6.29
N GLN A 385 16.95 16.40 -5.44
CA GLN A 385 18.14 17.25 -5.51
C GLN A 385 18.94 17.01 -6.80
N GLU A 386 19.10 15.76 -7.22
CA GLU A 386 19.79 15.42 -8.47
C GLU A 386 19.03 15.93 -9.69
N ILE A 387 17.71 15.74 -9.73
CA ILE A 387 16.85 16.22 -10.82
C ILE A 387 16.86 17.76 -10.88
N HIS A 388 16.77 18.42 -9.73
CA HIS A 388 16.78 19.88 -9.64
C HIS A 388 18.11 20.46 -10.12
N ARG A 389 19.24 19.88 -9.71
CA ARG A 389 20.58 20.30 -10.14
C ARG A 389 20.73 20.27 -11.67
N ASP A 390 20.31 19.18 -12.30
CA ASP A 390 20.40 19.03 -13.75
C ASP A 390 19.44 19.99 -14.48
N THR A 391 18.25 20.18 -13.93
CA THR A 391 17.26 21.13 -14.45
C THR A 391 17.78 22.57 -14.36
N GLN A 392 18.39 22.95 -13.23
CA GLN A 392 19.02 24.26 -13.04
C GLN A 392 20.16 24.48 -14.04
N ALA A 393 21.00 23.47 -14.31
CA ALA A 393 22.07 23.58 -15.30
C ALA A 393 21.54 23.91 -16.72
N VAL A 394 20.37 23.35 -17.09
CA VAL A 394 19.70 23.71 -18.34
C VAL A 394 19.21 25.16 -18.31
N PHE A 395 18.49 25.56 -17.25
CA PHE A 395 17.99 26.93 -17.12
C PHE A 395 19.09 27.99 -17.07
N HIS A 396 20.24 27.70 -16.46
CA HIS A 396 21.42 28.59 -16.49
C HIS A 396 21.86 28.95 -17.91
N THR A 397 21.65 28.05 -18.87
CA THR A 397 22.00 28.28 -20.28
C THR A 397 20.88 28.98 -21.05
N LEU A 398 19.62 28.68 -20.73
CA LEU A 398 18.44 29.17 -21.47
C LEU A 398 17.96 30.55 -21.03
N LEU A 399 17.96 30.81 -19.71
CA LEU A 399 17.43 32.04 -19.15
C LEU A 399 18.07 33.30 -19.75
N PRO A 400 19.40 33.41 -19.91
CA PRO A 400 20.01 34.57 -20.59
C PRO A 400 19.56 34.74 -22.05
N GLN A 401 19.21 33.66 -22.75
CA GLN A 401 18.74 33.74 -24.13
C GLN A 401 17.33 34.33 -24.18
N TYR A 402 16.41 33.83 -23.35
CA TYR A 402 15.06 34.38 -23.24
C TYR A 402 15.08 35.84 -22.78
N MET A 403 15.92 36.18 -21.80
CA MET A 403 16.01 37.56 -21.30
C MET A 403 16.51 38.54 -22.35
N ARG A 404 17.38 38.13 -23.28
CA ARG A 404 17.87 38.99 -24.37
C ARG A 404 16.80 39.26 -25.42
N THR A 405 15.97 38.28 -25.75
CA THR A 405 15.01 38.37 -26.87
C THR A 405 13.59 38.68 -26.46
N ALA A 406 13.17 38.43 -25.22
CA ALA A 406 11.81 38.73 -24.78
C ALA A 406 11.48 40.23 -24.89
N PRO A 407 10.21 40.62 -25.07
CA PRO A 407 9.81 42.02 -25.07
C PRO A 407 9.99 42.68 -23.69
N ASP A 408 9.98 44.02 -23.67
CA ASP A 408 10.33 44.80 -22.48
C ASP A 408 9.43 44.52 -21.28
N ALA A 409 8.13 44.35 -21.51
CA ALA A 409 7.15 44.16 -20.45
C ALA A 409 7.36 42.81 -19.72
N GLU A 410 7.58 41.74 -20.47
CA GLU A 410 7.80 40.38 -19.95
C GLU A 410 9.14 40.28 -19.23
N LEU A 411 10.20 40.88 -19.80
CA LEU A 411 11.51 40.94 -19.15
C LEU A 411 11.44 41.68 -17.81
N VAL A 412 10.78 42.84 -17.79
CA VAL A 412 10.63 43.62 -16.54
C VAL A 412 9.74 42.90 -15.54
N ARG A 413 8.66 42.23 -15.98
CA ARG A 413 7.81 41.41 -15.09
C ARG A 413 8.60 40.29 -14.43
N TYR A 414 9.38 39.54 -15.21
CA TYR A 414 10.27 38.49 -14.68
C TYR A 414 11.27 39.03 -13.65
N TRP A 415 11.97 40.12 -13.97
CA TRP A 415 12.91 40.69 -13.00
C TRP A 415 12.24 41.26 -11.76
N ARG A 416 11.00 41.76 -11.86
CA ARG A 416 10.20 42.17 -10.70
C ARG A 416 9.84 40.98 -9.80
N SER A 417 9.52 39.82 -10.37
CA SER A 417 9.20 38.62 -9.60
C SER A 417 10.45 38.13 -8.84
N GLN A 418 11.59 38.03 -9.53
CA GLN A 418 12.88 37.68 -8.93
C GLN A 418 13.29 38.67 -7.83
N PHE A 419 13.11 39.97 -8.07
CA PHE A 419 13.38 41.01 -7.09
C PHE A 419 12.50 40.90 -5.84
N ALA A 420 11.21 40.59 -6.01
CA ALA A 420 10.31 40.35 -4.88
C ALA A 420 10.77 39.15 -4.05
N GLY A 421 11.21 38.06 -4.69
CA GLY A 421 11.81 36.90 -4.03
C GLY A 421 13.07 37.28 -3.23
N MET A 422 14.04 37.95 -3.88
CA MET A 422 15.28 38.38 -3.21
C MET A 422 15.02 39.30 -2.02
N ARG A 423 14.07 40.24 -2.13
CA ARG A 423 13.68 41.12 -1.01
C ARG A 423 13.08 40.35 0.15
N HIS A 424 12.24 39.35 -0.14
CA HIS A 424 11.65 38.51 0.91
C HIS A 424 12.73 37.72 1.63
N LEU A 425 13.62 37.05 0.89
CA LEU A 425 14.72 36.28 1.46
C LEU A 425 15.64 37.17 2.29
N MET A 426 16.06 38.33 1.78
CA MET A 426 16.90 39.28 2.51
C MET A 426 16.27 39.74 3.83
N GLY A 427 14.94 39.98 3.84
CA GLY A 427 14.22 40.41 5.04
C GLY A 427 14.02 39.30 6.08
N ALA A 428 13.94 38.04 5.64
CA ALA A 428 13.77 36.89 6.53
C ALA A 428 15.13 36.36 7.05
N ASN A 429 16.05 36.06 6.14
CA ASN A 429 17.38 35.56 6.42
C ASN A 429 18.33 35.91 5.25
N PRO A 430 19.27 36.85 5.44
CA PRO A 430 20.22 37.25 4.40
C PRO A 430 21.02 36.09 3.80
N GLN A 431 21.27 35.01 4.56
CA GLN A 431 21.99 33.86 4.02
C GLN A 431 21.19 33.13 2.94
N ASP A 432 19.87 33.01 3.09
CA ASP A 432 19.02 32.36 2.07
C ASP A 432 18.98 33.18 0.77
N CYS A 433 19.10 34.51 0.89
CA CYS A 433 19.24 35.39 -0.27
C CYS A 433 20.60 35.21 -0.97
N VAL A 434 21.71 35.08 -0.21
CA VAL A 434 23.03 34.77 -0.79
C VAL A 434 23.01 33.40 -1.47
N ASP A 435 22.44 32.40 -0.82
CA ASP A 435 22.37 31.04 -1.38
C ASP A 435 21.43 30.97 -2.60
N PHE A 436 20.45 31.87 -2.71
CA PHE A 436 19.65 32.04 -3.93
C PHE A 436 20.44 32.70 -5.08
N LEU A 437 21.22 33.73 -4.77
CA LEU A 437 22.03 34.47 -5.75
C LEU A 437 23.25 33.68 -6.23
N TRP A 438 23.86 32.90 -5.34
CA TRP A 438 25.04 32.08 -5.57
C TRP A 438 24.83 30.65 -5.01
N PRO A 439 24.03 29.82 -5.70
CA PRO A 439 23.71 28.46 -5.26
C PRO A 439 24.94 27.57 -5.02
N GLU A 440 26.05 27.87 -5.69
CA GLU A 440 27.31 27.15 -5.55
C GLU A 440 28.04 27.42 -4.22
N TRP A 441 27.60 28.42 -3.45
CA TRP A 441 28.14 28.71 -2.11
C TRP A 441 27.32 28.07 -1.00
N ALA A 442 26.09 27.66 -1.32
CA ALA A 442 25.15 27.11 -0.35
C ALA A 442 25.68 25.78 0.20
N LYS A 443 25.75 25.67 1.54
CA LYS A 443 26.12 24.41 2.20
C LYS A 443 25.05 23.33 2.04
N THR A 444 23.80 23.77 1.93
CA THR A 444 22.62 22.92 1.74
C THR A 444 21.73 23.54 0.66
N PRO A 445 21.12 22.73 -0.24
CA PRO A 445 20.24 23.27 -1.27
C PRO A 445 19.05 24.05 -0.70
N VAL A 446 18.94 25.33 -1.07
CA VAL A 446 17.83 26.21 -0.65
C VAL A 446 16.50 25.63 -1.12
N ASN A 447 15.54 25.52 -0.21
CA ASN A 447 14.18 25.11 -0.56
C ASN A 447 13.27 26.32 -0.70
N LEU A 448 13.28 26.94 -1.88
CA LEU A 448 12.43 28.11 -2.16
C LEU A 448 10.94 27.84 -1.92
N PHE A 449 10.47 26.60 -2.11
CA PHE A 449 9.07 26.24 -1.85
C PHE A 449 8.68 26.26 -0.37
N LYS A 450 9.66 26.15 0.54
CA LYS A 450 9.46 26.20 2.00
C LYS A 450 9.63 27.61 2.55
N ILE A 451 10.46 28.42 1.90
CA ILE A 451 10.88 29.74 2.40
C ILE A 451 10.06 30.87 1.77
N LEU A 452 9.74 30.79 0.48
CA LEU A 452 8.98 31.84 -0.21
C LEU A 452 7.46 31.65 -0.07
N PRO A 453 6.68 32.75 0.03
CA PRO A 453 5.23 32.70 -0.05
C PRO A 453 4.73 32.04 -1.34
N PRO A 454 3.66 31.21 -1.31
CA PRO A 454 3.13 30.55 -2.50
C PRO A 454 2.73 31.49 -3.64
N ALA A 455 2.36 32.74 -3.33
CA ALA A 455 2.05 33.76 -4.31
C ALA A 455 3.29 34.20 -5.11
N LEU A 456 4.47 34.34 -4.46
CA LEU A 456 5.70 34.71 -5.16
C LEU A 456 6.18 33.59 -6.08
N ILE A 457 6.11 32.34 -5.62
CA ILE A 457 6.47 31.17 -6.43
C ILE A 457 5.60 31.06 -7.69
N ARG A 458 4.29 31.32 -7.54
CA ARG A 458 3.36 31.30 -8.67
C ARG A 458 3.67 32.41 -9.67
N GLU A 459 3.89 33.63 -9.18
CA GLU A 459 4.26 34.76 -10.03
C GLU A 459 5.61 34.50 -10.75
N ASP A 460 6.59 33.88 -10.10
CA ASP A 460 7.85 33.50 -10.75
C ASP A 460 7.64 32.55 -11.93
N PHE A 461 6.80 31.52 -11.77
CA PHE A 461 6.49 30.61 -12.88
C PHE A 461 5.67 31.26 -13.99
N GLU A 462 4.71 32.13 -13.65
CA GLU A 462 3.92 32.87 -14.63
C GLU A 462 4.77 33.89 -15.40
N ALA A 463 5.66 34.60 -14.71
CA ALA A 463 6.55 35.56 -15.32
C ALA A 463 7.58 34.87 -16.23
N LEU A 464 8.11 33.71 -15.82
CA LEU A 464 8.97 32.89 -16.68
C LEU A 464 8.19 32.36 -17.90
N ALA A 465 6.95 31.92 -17.73
CA ALA A 465 6.09 31.51 -18.85
C ALA A 465 5.88 32.66 -19.86
N GLY A 466 5.61 33.86 -19.36
CA GLY A 466 5.50 35.08 -20.16
C GLY A 466 6.80 35.41 -20.89
N LEU A 467 7.94 35.26 -20.21
CA LEU A 467 9.27 35.48 -20.79
C LEU A 467 9.53 34.52 -21.97
N VAL A 468 9.26 33.23 -21.79
CA VAL A 468 9.42 32.19 -22.83
C VAL A 468 8.50 32.47 -24.02
N LYS A 469 7.21 32.70 -23.76
CA LYS A 469 6.22 33.02 -24.80
C LYS A 469 6.60 34.28 -25.58
N GLY A 470 6.96 35.35 -24.88
CA GLY A 470 7.34 36.63 -25.48
C GLY A 470 8.59 36.50 -26.36
N ALA A 471 9.61 35.79 -25.89
CA ALA A 471 10.84 35.52 -26.63
C ALA A 471 10.58 34.77 -27.94
N ALA A 472 9.61 33.84 -27.97
CA ALA A 472 9.28 33.07 -29.16
C ALA A 472 8.38 33.83 -30.15
N GLN A 473 7.32 34.49 -29.67
CA GLN A 473 6.30 35.11 -30.52
C GLN A 473 6.69 36.50 -31.02
N ASN A 474 7.31 37.31 -30.15
CA ASN A 474 7.63 38.71 -30.44
C ASN A 474 9.10 39.02 -30.09
N PRO A 475 10.07 38.31 -30.69
CA PRO A 475 11.48 38.47 -30.35
C PRO A 475 11.94 39.88 -30.65
N ARG A 476 12.43 40.57 -29.62
CA ARG A 476 13.13 41.84 -29.80
C ARG A 476 14.47 41.60 -30.48
N ARG A 477 14.74 42.41 -31.50
CA ARG A 477 16.04 42.52 -32.18
C ARG A 477 16.52 43.96 -31.97
N GLY A 478 17.42 44.18 -31.01
CA GLY A 478 17.92 45.51 -30.74
C GLY A 478 19.23 45.47 -29.96
N GLN A 479 20.22 46.24 -30.43
CA GLN A 479 21.50 46.42 -29.74
C GLN A 479 21.37 47.36 -28.53
N PRO A 480 22.29 47.27 -27.55
CA PRO A 480 22.35 48.22 -26.44
C PRO A 480 22.50 49.66 -26.98
N SER A 481 21.55 50.54 -26.67
CA SER A 481 21.64 51.94 -27.06
C SER A 481 22.64 52.70 -26.17
N SER A 482 23.20 53.81 -26.66
CA SER A 482 23.99 54.74 -25.85
C SER A 482 23.24 55.18 -24.58
N GLN A 483 21.92 55.34 -24.68
CA GLN A 483 21.03 55.63 -23.55
C GLN A 483 21.11 54.53 -22.47
N SER A 484 21.09 53.25 -22.83
CA SER A 484 21.19 52.16 -21.85
C SER A 484 22.51 52.16 -21.07
N GLN A 485 23.60 52.64 -21.70
CA GLN A 485 24.89 52.79 -21.04
C GLN A 485 24.89 53.96 -20.06
N GLN A 486 24.28 55.09 -20.44
CA GLN A 486 24.10 56.24 -19.54
C GLN A 486 23.24 55.86 -18.33
N ASP A 487 22.16 55.11 -18.56
CA ASP A 487 21.26 54.61 -17.52
C ASP A 487 22.01 53.68 -16.56
N MET A 488 22.83 52.76 -17.08
CA MET A 488 23.67 51.88 -16.25
C MET A 488 24.65 52.66 -15.37
N HIS A 489 25.32 53.68 -15.93
CA HIS A 489 26.21 54.54 -15.14
C HIS A 489 25.46 55.30 -14.05
N ALA A 490 24.25 55.78 -14.34
CA ALA A 490 23.41 56.45 -13.35
C ALA A 490 23.00 55.50 -12.21
N VAL A 491 22.58 54.27 -12.55
CA VAL A 491 22.28 53.20 -11.58
C VAL A 491 23.47 52.93 -10.66
N PHE A 492 24.67 52.72 -11.21
CA PHE A 492 25.85 52.46 -10.38
C PHE A 492 26.25 53.63 -9.48
N ARG A 493 26.10 54.87 -9.97
CA ARG A 493 26.36 56.08 -9.18
C ARG A 493 25.39 56.20 -8.00
N ASN A 494 24.09 56.01 -8.25
CA ASN A 494 23.08 56.05 -7.19
C ASN A 494 23.29 54.91 -6.17
N LEU A 495 23.58 53.71 -6.67
CA LEU A 495 23.89 52.56 -5.83
C LEU A 495 25.11 52.83 -4.94
N GLY A 496 26.19 53.41 -5.49
CA GLY A 496 27.39 53.76 -4.75
C GLY A 496 27.15 54.84 -3.68
N ALA A 497 26.24 55.78 -3.93
CA ALA A 497 25.84 56.78 -2.93
C ALA A 497 25.10 56.15 -1.73
N ALA A 498 24.24 55.15 -1.98
CA ALA A 498 23.54 54.42 -0.93
C ALA A 498 24.42 53.35 -0.25
N HIS A 499 25.36 52.77 -0.99
CA HIS A 499 26.22 51.68 -0.57
C HIS A 499 27.67 51.94 -1.02
N PRO A 500 28.51 52.58 -0.17
CA PRO A 500 29.88 52.99 -0.56
C PRO A 500 30.79 51.86 -1.07
N ARG A 501 30.52 50.61 -0.68
CA ARG A 501 31.29 49.42 -1.09
C ARG A 501 30.64 48.62 -2.22
N ALA A 502 29.60 49.16 -2.89
CA ALA A 502 28.85 48.43 -3.90
C ALA A 502 29.70 47.92 -5.07
N SER A 503 30.66 48.72 -5.54
CA SER A 503 31.56 48.33 -6.63
C SER A 503 32.42 47.11 -6.26
N GLU A 504 33.05 47.15 -5.08
CA GLU A 504 33.86 46.02 -4.56
C GLU A 504 33.03 44.74 -4.44
N VAL A 505 31.80 44.88 -3.92
CA VAL A 505 30.87 43.76 -3.72
C VAL A 505 30.45 43.15 -5.05
N LEU A 506 30.08 43.95 -6.05
CA LEU A 506 29.63 43.44 -7.34
C LEU A 506 30.77 42.86 -8.18
N GLU A 507 31.98 43.41 -8.09
CA GLU A 507 33.15 42.92 -8.83
C GLU A 507 33.73 41.63 -8.21
N LYS A 508 33.79 41.56 -6.87
CA LYS A 508 34.45 40.45 -6.15
C LYS A 508 33.59 39.96 -4.98
N PRO A 509 32.39 39.41 -5.26
CA PRO A 509 31.42 39.06 -4.21
C PRO A 509 31.96 37.96 -3.27
N VAL A 510 32.87 37.10 -3.75
CA VAL A 510 33.54 36.06 -2.94
C VAL A 510 34.25 36.63 -1.70
N ARG A 511 34.76 37.86 -1.74
CA ARG A 511 35.44 38.51 -0.60
C ARG A 511 34.50 38.87 0.55
N PHE A 512 33.20 38.82 0.30
CA PHE A 512 32.15 39.23 1.23
C PHE A 512 31.26 38.06 1.66
N ARG A 513 31.69 36.81 1.43
CA ARG A 513 30.92 35.61 1.81
C ARG A 513 30.53 35.58 3.29
N ASP A 514 31.37 36.15 4.15
CA ASP A 514 31.13 36.21 5.60
C ASP A 514 30.19 37.37 6.01
N ASP A 515 29.73 38.20 5.06
CA ASP A 515 28.75 39.27 5.26
C ASP A 515 27.57 39.15 4.28
N PRO A 516 26.64 38.19 4.52
CA PRO A 516 25.50 37.95 3.65
C PRO A 516 24.53 39.15 3.61
N SER A 517 24.49 39.96 4.68
CA SER A 517 23.65 41.16 4.74
C SER A 517 24.13 42.25 3.80
N LEU A 518 25.45 42.47 3.69
CA LEU A 518 26.01 43.41 2.74
C LEU A 518 25.82 42.92 1.30
N LEU A 519 26.15 41.66 1.02
CA LEU A 519 25.98 41.03 -0.29
C LEU A 519 24.57 41.24 -0.83
N CYS A 520 23.57 40.83 -0.06
CA CYS A 520 22.18 40.92 -0.49
C CYS A 520 21.69 42.36 -0.60
N ARG A 521 22.04 43.26 0.33
CA ARG A 521 21.64 44.67 0.23
C ARG A 521 22.15 45.33 -1.04
N VAL A 522 23.40 45.06 -1.43
CA VAL A 522 23.97 45.64 -2.66
C VAL A 522 23.28 45.09 -3.90
N VAL A 523 23.05 43.78 -4.01
CA VAL A 523 22.40 43.18 -5.18
C VAL A 523 20.92 43.58 -5.27
N VAL A 524 20.20 43.53 -4.15
CA VAL A 524 18.81 44.01 -4.08
C VAL A 524 18.75 45.50 -4.41
N GLY A 525 19.65 46.32 -3.88
CA GLY A 525 19.75 47.74 -4.20
C GLY A 525 19.99 47.99 -5.69
N LEU A 526 20.88 47.21 -6.32
CA LEU A 526 21.14 47.31 -7.76
C LEU A 526 19.86 47.09 -8.57
N TYR A 527 19.14 45.99 -8.31
CA TYR A 527 17.90 45.73 -9.04
C TYR A 527 16.76 46.69 -8.68
N ALA A 528 16.73 47.24 -7.47
CA ALA A 528 15.79 48.29 -7.09
C ALA A 528 15.99 49.56 -7.94
N GLU A 529 17.24 50.01 -8.10
CA GLU A 529 17.59 51.15 -8.95
C GLU A 529 17.23 50.89 -10.41
N VAL A 530 17.58 49.72 -10.96
CA VAL A 530 17.25 49.36 -12.34
C VAL A 530 15.74 49.32 -12.58
N LEU A 531 14.99 48.71 -11.67
CA LEU A 531 13.53 48.54 -11.81
C LEU A 531 12.74 49.81 -11.48
N SER A 532 13.38 50.85 -10.92
CA SER A 532 12.80 52.18 -10.74
C SER A 532 12.72 52.99 -12.04
N LEU A 533 13.52 52.63 -13.05
CA LEU A 533 13.49 53.27 -14.36
C LEU A 533 12.17 52.97 -15.10
N PRO A 534 11.74 53.84 -16.04
CA PRO A 534 10.65 53.51 -16.96
C PRO A 534 10.90 52.17 -17.66
N ALA A 535 9.85 51.36 -17.83
CA ALA A 535 9.99 49.96 -18.27
C ALA A 535 10.89 49.74 -19.51
N PRO A 536 10.82 50.56 -20.59
CA PRO A 536 11.72 50.39 -21.73
C PRO A 536 13.21 50.61 -21.39
N ARG A 537 13.51 51.55 -20.49
CA ARG A 537 14.88 51.85 -20.02
C ARG A 537 15.39 50.77 -19.09
N ALA A 538 14.56 50.35 -18.13
CA ALA A 538 14.86 49.20 -17.25
C ALA A 538 15.17 47.95 -18.08
N ALA A 539 14.33 47.61 -19.06
CA ALA A 539 14.54 46.46 -19.94
C ALA A 539 15.84 46.56 -20.75
N ALA A 540 16.21 47.75 -21.23
CA ALA A 540 17.47 47.95 -21.94
C ALA A 540 18.70 47.71 -21.05
N VAL A 541 18.65 48.19 -19.79
CA VAL A 541 19.69 47.95 -18.79
C VAL A 541 19.78 46.46 -18.42
N LEU A 542 18.65 45.81 -18.12
CA LEU A 542 18.58 44.40 -17.75
C LEU A 542 19.15 43.47 -18.83
N ARG A 543 18.92 43.78 -20.12
CA ARG A 543 19.52 43.03 -21.24
C ARG A 543 21.03 43.19 -21.30
N ARG A 544 21.55 44.38 -21.00
CA ARG A 544 23.00 44.66 -20.98
C ARG A 544 23.72 43.90 -19.86
N MET A 545 23.01 43.58 -18.78
CA MET A 545 23.55 42.78 -17.66
C MET A 545 23.62 41.28 -17.97
N GLN A 546 23.02 40.80 -19.07
CA GLN A 546 23.09 39.39 -19.43
C GLN A 546 24.46 39.04 -20.04
N PRO A 547 25.00 37.84 -19.77
CA PRO A 547 26.21 37.38 -20.44
C PRO A 547 26.01 37.34 -21.97
N ALA A 548 27.10 37.62 -22.70
CA ALA A 548 27.14 37.67 -24.16
C ALA A 548 26.82 36.32 -24.81
#